data_AF-A0A4Y2QVC1-F1
#
_entry.id   AF-A0A4Y2QVC1-F1
#
_cell.length_a   1.000
_cell.length_b   1.000
_cell.length_c   1.000
_cell.angle_alpha   90.00
_cell.angle_beta   90.00
_cell.angle_gamma   90.00
#
_symmetry.space_group_name_H-M   'P 1'
#
loop_
_entity.id
_entity.type
_entity.pdbx_description
1 polymer ?
#
loop_
_entity_poly.entity_id
_entity_poly.type
_entity_poly.pdbx_seq_one_letter_code
_entity_poly.pdbx_strand_id
1 'polypeptide(L)'
;MIVRRFTSSKLSIFIHSDCDMNFQKRQTISDEVKKNGNLSRKRKREGKSEEIETALLEWFKNARERKIPISRAILFQKAQNFANLFGDSDFKATEGWLTRWKDRNNIVYRKLHGEKQDADSVSAEDWRKDVWPTLIKDYKPDQIFKTDETGLFFRALPEHTLLFKNESTWWM
;
A
#
# COMPACT_ATOMS: atom_id res chain seq x y z
N MET A 1 52.19 -21.38 5.89
CA MET A 1 50.90 -20.89 6.45
C MET A 1 51.19 -19.73 7.41
N ILE A 2 50.96 -18.49 7.00
CA ILE A 2 51.10 -17.33 7.91
C ILE A 2 49.80 -17.20 8.69
N VAL A 3 49.78 -17.71 9.93
CA VAL A 3 48.70 -17.45 10.88
C VAL A 3 48.90 -16.02 11.38
N ARG A 4 48.12 -15.06 10.84
CA ARG A 4 48.11 -13.68 11.35
C ARG A 4 47.56 -13.71 12.78
N ARG A 5 48.44 -13.72 13.78
CA ARG A 5 48.06 -13.49 15.18
C ARG A 5 47.59 -12.04 15.32
N PHE A 6 46.28 -11.84 15.43
CA PHE A 6 45.72 -10.55 15.82
C PHE A 6 46.00 -10.34 17.32
N THR A 7 46.59 -9.20 17.68
CA THR A 7 46.80 -8.82 19.08
C THR A 7 45.45 -8.52 19.76
N SER A 8 45.35 -8.70 21.07
CA SER A 8 44.12 -8.41 21.86
C SER A 8 43.56 -7.01 21.58
N SER A 9 44.45 -6.02 21.39
CA SER A 9 44.10 -4.66 20.98
C SER A 9 43.47 -4.56 19.58
N LYS A 10 43.97 -5.33 18.59
CA LYS A 10 43.41 -5.34 17.22
C LYS A 10 42.07 -6.06 17.14
N LEU A 11 41.88 -7.12 17.94
CA LEU A 11 40.59 -7.81 18.08
C LEU A 11 39.54 -6.91 18.73
N SER A 12 39.90 -6.16 19.78
CA SER A 12 38.97 -5.23 20.47
C SER A 12 38.52 -4.08 19.57
N ILE A 13 39.43 -3.49 18.80
CA ILE A 13 39.11 -2.41 17.83
C ILE A 13 38.21 -2.94 16.70
N PHE A 14 38.48 -4.15 16.20
CA PHE A 14 37.67 -4.77 15.15
C PHE A 14 36.26 -5.09 15.64
N ILE A 15 36.12 -5.65 16.84
CA ILE A 15 34.83 -5.95 17.47
C ILE A 15 34.04 -4.67 17.78
N HIS A 16 34.67 -3.61 18.31
CA HIS A 16 33.99 -2.33 18.53
C HIS A 16 33.50 -1.71 17.22
N SER A 17 34.33 -1.71 16.17
CA SER A 17 33.95 -1.20 14.85
C SER A 17 32.78 -1.99 14.24
N ASP A 18 32.79 -3.32 14.36
CA ASP A 18 31.69 -4.16 13.88
C ASP A 18 30.41 -3.97 14.70
N CYS A 19 30.51 -3.78 16.02
CA CYS A 19 29.38 -3.46 16.89
C CYS A 19 28.75 -2.10 16.53
N ASP A 20 29.56 -1.06 16.36
CA ASP A 20 29.09 0.28 15.97
C ASP A 20 28.42 0.23 14.59
N MET A 21 29.02 -0.46 13.62
CA MET A 21 28.43 -0.65 12.30
C MET A 21 27.10 -1.42 12.34
N ASN A 22 26.99 -2.44 13.20
CA ASN A 22 25.73 -3.17 13.37
C ASN A 22 24.65 -2.32 14.07
N PHE A 23 25.04 -1.50 15.04
CA PHE A 23 24.14 -0.57 15.71
C PHE A 23 23.60 0.48 14.74
N GLN A 24 24.47 1.09 13.92
CA GLN A 24 24.07 2.06 12.90
C GLN A 24 23.15 1.45 11.82
N LYS A 25 23.43 0.21 11.40
CA LYS A 25 22.53 -0.53 10.48
C LYS A 25 21.15 -0.76 11.10
N ARG A 26 21.08 -1.13 12.38
CA ARG A 26 19.80 -1.32 13.11
C ARG A 26 19.02 -0.02 13.27
N GLN A 27 19.69 1.09 13.59
CA GLN A 27 19.10 2.43 13.65
C GLN A 27 18.46 2.81 12.30
N THR A 28 19.22 2.65 11.21
CA THR A 28 18.75 2.96 9.85
C THR A 28 17.52 2.14 9.46
N ILE A 29 17.52 0.83 9.77
CA ILE A 29 16.35 -0.04 9.51
C ILE A 29 15.15 0.42 10.33
N SER A 30 15.34 0.76 11.61
CA SER A 30 14.28 1.27 12.49
C SER A 30 13.64 2.55 11.94
N ASP A 31 14.45 3.48 11.43
CA ASP A 31 13.94 4.72 10.84
C ASP A 31 13.26 4.50 9.48
N GLU A 32 13.72 3.52 8.68
CA GLU A 32 13.00 3.11 7.47
C GLU A 32 11.63 2.48 7.78
N VAL A 33 11.52 1.69 8.85
CA VAL A 33 10.23 1.15 9.33
C VAL A 33 9.28 2.31 9.68
N LYS A 34 9.74 3.31 10.43
CA LYS A 34 8.93 4.50 10.78
C LYS A 34 8.46 5.27 9.55
N LYS A 35 9.24 5.26 8.45
CA LYS A 35 8.90 5.92 7.19
C LYS A 35 8.01 5.07 6.27
N ASN A 36 7.51 3.92 6.72
CA ASN A 36 6.78 2.94 5.92
C ASN A 36 7.60 2.38 4.74
N GLY A 37 8.92 2.25 4.92
CA GLY A 37 9.83 1.68 3.94
C GLY A 37 9.61 0.18 3.72
N ASN A 38 9.86 -0.29 2.51
CA ASN A 38 9.72 -1.71 2.17
C ASN A 38 10.82 -2.57 2.82
N LEU A 39 10.46 -3.31 3.86
CA LEU A 39 11.36 -4.17 4.64
C LEU A 39 11.78 -5.46 3.91
N SER A 40 11.08 -5.83 2.82
CA SER A 40 11.46 -6.97 1.98
C SER A 40 12.64 -6.63 1.05
N ARG A 41 12.99 -5.35 0.94
CA ARG A 41 14.02 -4.85 0.04
C ARG A 41 15.43 -5.20 0.54
N LYS A 42 16.20 -5.92 -0.28
CA LYS A 42 17.58 -6.32 0.03
C LYS A 42 18.64 -5.21 -0.13
N ARG A 43 18.34 -4.13 -0.88
CA ARG A 43 19.28 -3.01 -1.13
C ARG A 43 18.55 -1.68 -1.15
N LYS A 44 19.07 -0.67 -0.45
CA LYS A 44 18.59 0.71 -0.53
C LYS A 44 19.01 1.30 -1.89
N ARG A 45 18.03 1.74 -2.67
CA ARG A 45 18.25 2.47 -3.93
C ARG A 45 17.39 3.74 -3.89
N GLU A 46 18.06 4.87 -3.92
CA GLU A 46 17.41 6.18 -3.99
C GLU A 46 16.91 6.46 -5.40
N GLY A 47 15.86 7.26 -5.50
CA GLY A 47 15.34 7.74 -6.79
C GLY A 47 16.24 8.78 -7.39
N LYS A 48 16.10 9.03 -8.70
CA LYS A 48 16.81 10.15 -9.35
C LYS A 48 16.34 11.52 -8.85
N SER A 49 15.13 11.62 -8.32
CA SER A 49 14.49 12.88 -7.93
C SER A 49 13.91 12.75 -6.51
N GLU A 50 14.77 12.78 -5.50
CA GLU A 50 14.39 12.55 -4.09
C GLU A 50 13.40 13.60 -3.57
N GLU A 51 13.56 14.87 -3.96
CA GLU A 51 12.67 15.97 -3.56
C GLU A 51 11.24 15.75 -4.04
N ILE A 52 11.07 15.42 -5.34
CA ILE A 52 9.77 15.11 -5.94
C ILE A 52 9.12 13.90 -5.25
N GLU A 53 9.91 12.85 -5.02
CA GLU A 53 9.41 11.62 -4.40
C GLU A 53 8.95 11.83 -2.95
N THR A 54 9.65 12.70 -2.20
CA THR A 54 9.34 13.04 -0.82
C THR A 54 8.07 13.89 -0.73
N ALA A 55 7.97 14.93 -1.55
CA ALA A 55 6.77 15.78 -1.62
C ALA A 55 5.53 14.98 -2.06
N LEU A 56 5.70 14.07 -3.03
CA LEU A 56 4.61 13.19 -3.47
C LEU A 56 4.14 12.25 -2.37
N LEU A 57 5.06 11.71 -1.56
CA LEU A 57 4.72 10.83 -0.45
C LEU A 57 3.97 11.58 0.65
N GLU A 58 4.41 12.79 0.99
CA GLU A 58 3.73 13.65 1.98
C GLU A 58 2.31 14.01 1.51
N TRP A 59 2.17 14.41 0.25
CA TRP A 59 0.85 14.65 -0.34
C TRP A 59 -0.03 13.40 -0.31
N PHE A 60 0.53 12.23 -0.64
CA PHE A 60 -0.21 10.97 -0.62
C PHE A 60 -0.72 10.65 0.80
N LYS A 61 0.11 10.83 1.83
CA LYS A 61 -0.31 10.66 3.24
C LYS A 61 -1.49 11.55 3.59
N ASN A 62 -1.41 12.84 3.25
CA ASN A 62 -2.47 13.81 3.52
C ASN A 62 -3.78 13.44 2.78
N ALA A 63 -3.67 13.01 1.52
CA ALA A 63 -4.83 12.57 0.74
C ALA A 63 -5.48 11.29 1.31
N ARG A 64 -4.68 10.37 1.86
CA ARG A 64 -5.18 9.17 2.56
C ARG A 64 -5.86 9.52 3.88
N GLU A 65 -5.31 10.46 4.64
CA GLU A 65 -5.93 10.98 5.88
C GLU A 65 -7.33 11.55 5.63
N ARG A 66 -7.50 12.24 4.49
CA ARG A 66 -8.80 12.78 4.04
C ARG A 66 -9.70 11.74 3.37
N LYS A 67 -9.32 10.45 3.38
CA LYS A 67 -10.04 9.34 2.73
C LYS A 67 -10.32 9.56 1.24
N ILE A 68 -9.46 10.29 0.54
CA ILE A 68 -9.64 10.54 -0.90
C ILE A 68 -9.16 9.30 -1.65
N PRO A 69 -9.95 8.76 -2.61
CA PRO A 69 -9.49 7.67 -3.46
C PRO A 69 -8.48 8.20 -4.46
N ILE A 70 -7.31 7.56 -4.53
CA ILE A 70 -6.18 8.00 -5.34
C ILE A 70 -5.98 7.00 -6.46
N SER A 71 -6.19 7.47 -7.69
CA SER A 71 -5.90 6.71 -8.90
C SER A 71 -4.46 6.91 -9.36
N ARG A 72 -3.99 5.99 -10.21
CA ARG A 72 -2.67 6.09 -10.85
C ARG A 72 -2.49 7.39 -11.64
N ALA A 73 -3.55 7.84 -12.34
CA ALA A 73 -3.51 9.08 -13.13
C ALA A 73 -3.31 10.33 -12.25
N ILE A 74 -3.98 10.38 -11.10
CA ILE A 74 -3.82 11.48 -10.15
C ILE A 74 -2.37 11.56 -9.65
N LEU A 75 -1.75 10.42 -9.34
CA LEU A 75 -0.34 10.39 -8.93
C LEU A 75 0.60 10.90 -10.03
N PHE A 76 0.39 10.53 -11.29
CA PHE A 76 1.20 11.06 -12.39
C PHE A 76 1.09 12.56 -12.51
N GLN A 77 -0.14 13.07 -12.54
CA GLN A 77 -0.38 14.50 -12.65
C GLN A 77 0.24 15.24 -11.48
N LYS A 78 0.12 14.70 -10.26
CA LYS A 78 0.71 15.31 -9.07
C LYS A 78 2.24 15.29 -9.10
N ALA A 79 2.85 14.19 -9.54
CA ALA A 79 4.30 14.08 -9.71
C ALA A 79 4.83 15.10 -10.73
N GLN A 80 4.13 15.28 -11.86
CA GLN A 80 4.50 16.27 -12.87
C GLN A 80 4.33 17.71 -12.36
N ASN A 81 3.28 17.97 -11.58
CA ASN A 81 3.07 19.28 -10.95
C ASN A 81 4.21 19.61 -9.98
N PHE A 82 4.69 18.62 -9.21
CA PHE A 82 5.86 18.80 -8.35
C PHE A 82 7.14 19.02 -9.13
N ALA A 83 7.37 18.27 -10.21
CA ALA A 83 8.52 18.51 -11.09
C ALA A 83 8.55 19.94 -11.63
N ASN A 84 7.41 20.45 -12.11
CA ASN A 84 7.29 21.82 -12.58
C ASN A 84 7.51 22.83 -11.45
N LEU A 85 7.02 22.56 -10.24
CA LEU A 85 7.20 23.42 -9.07
C LEU A 85 8.67 23.51 -8.62
N PHE A 86 9.40 22.40 -8.69
CA PHE A 86 10.82 22.34 -8.34
C PHE A 86 11.75 22.72 -9.50
N GLY A 87 11.21 22.98 -10.70
CA GLY A 87 11.98 23.34 -11.88
C GLY A 87 12.73 22.17 -12.54
N ASP A 88 12.40 20.92 -12.21
CA ASP A 88 13.00 19.72 -12.81
C ASP A 88 12.28 19.38 -14.13
N SER A 89 12.68 20.05 -15.20
CA SER A 89 12.11 19.87 -16.54
C SER A 89 12.48 18.54 -17.21
N ASP A 90 13.54 17.87 -16.73
CA ASP A 90 14.00 16.58 -17.24
C ASP A 90 13.24 15.41 -16.60
N PHE A 91 12.56 15.65 -15.48
CA PHE A 91 11.77 14.64 -14.82
C PHE A 91 10.58 14.20 -15.68
N LYS A 92 10.55 12.90 -15.96
CA LYS A 92 9.40 12.23 -16.57
C LYS A 92 8.87 11.16 -15.63
N ALA A 93 7.63 11.34 -15.23
CA ALA A 93 6.90 10.34 -14.47
C ALA A 93 6.54 9.15 -15.38
N THR A 94 7.50 8.23 -15.57
CA THR A 94 7.30 7.00 -16.35
C THR A 94 6.58 5.94 -15.52
N GLU A 95 5.96 4.96 -16.18
CA GLU A 95 5.38 3.78 -15.49
C GLU A 95 6.41 3.08 -14.60
N GLY A 96 7.62 2.86 -15.13
CA GLY A 96 8.69 2.21 -14.39
C GLY A 96 9.16 3.01 -13.18
N TRP A 97 9.12 4.34 -13.26
CA TRP A 97 9.39 5.20 -12.10
C TRP A 97 8.29 5.06 -11.04
N LEU A 98 7.02 5.18 -11.43
CA LEU A 98 5.90 5.11 -10.49
C LEU A 98 5.82 3.74 -9.80
N THR A 99 6.09 2.66 -10.53
CA THR A 99 6.11 1.30 -9.98
C THR A 99 7.17 1.18 -8.89
N ARG A 100 8.40 1.63 -9.16
CA ARG A 100 9.49 1.63 -8.16
C ARG A 100 9.20 2.54 -6.98
N TRP A 101 8.59 3.71 -7.21
CA TRP A 101 8.20 4.60 -6.12
C TRP A 101 7.15 3.96 -5.21
N LYS A 102 6.11 3.32 -5.77
CA LYS A 102 5.11 2.57 -4.97
C LYS A 102 5.77 1.44 -4.17
N ASP A 103 6.63 0.66 -4.82
CA ASP A 103 7.31 -0.48 -4.18
C ASP A 103 8.20 -0.04 -3.02
N ARG A 104 8.86 1.11 -3.11
CA ARG A 104 9.69 1.67 -2.03
C ARG A 104 8.87 2.11 -0.83
N ASN A 105 7.66 2.63 -1.07
CA ASN A 105 6.77 3.19 -0.07
C ASN A 105 5.67 2.23 0.41
N ASN A 106 5.75 0.94 0.02
CA ASN A 106 4.73 -0.08 0.30
C ASN A 106 3.31 0.33 -0.11
N ILE A 107 3.16 0.98 -1.27
CA ILE A 107 1.86 1.39 -1.80
C ILE A 107 1.32 0.31 -2.73
N VAL A 108 0.10 -0.14 -2.48
CA VAL A 108 -0.59 -1.20 -3.24
C VAL A 108 -1.91 -0.69 -3.79
N TYR A 109 -2.35 -1.28 -4.90
CA TYR A 109 -3.68 -1.01 -5.46
C TYR A 109 -4.66 -2.07 -4.94
N ARG A 110 -5.73 -1.65 -4.27
CA ARG A 110 -6.75 -2.57 -3.75
C ARG A 110 -8.16 -2.04 -4.01
N LYS A 111 -9.11 -2.97 -4.08
CA LYS A 111 -10.54 -2.69 -4.06
C LYS A 111 -10.96 -2.26 -2.66
N LEU A 112 -11.80 -1.23 -2.58
CA LEU A 112 -12.45 -0.77 -1.37
C LEU A 112 -13.61 -1.71 -1.05
N HIS A 113 -13.75 -2.08 0.22
CA HIS A 113 -14.82 -2.94 0.69
C HIS A 113 -15.63 -2.16 1.73
N GLY A 114 -16.66 -1.44 1.27
CA GLY A 114 -17.53 -0.65 2.15
C GLY A 114 -18.73 -1.41 2.67
N GLU A 115 -19.47 -2.09 1.80
CA GLU A 115 -20.82 -2.59 2.16
C GLU A 115 -20.85 -3.98 2.81
N LYS A 116 -19.77 -4.76 2.70
CA LYS A 116 -19.82 -6.19 3.06
C LYS A 116 -19.88 -6.45 4.58
N GLN A 117 -19.67 -5.43 5.41
CA GLN A 117 -19.57 -5.58 6.86
C GLN A 117 -20.86 -5.21 7.61
N ASP A 118 -21.77 -4.43 7.01
CA ASP A 118 -23.09 -4.13 7.59
C ASP A 118 -24.13 -5.23 7.33
N ALA A 119 -23.79 -6.24 6.55
CA ALA A 119 -24.66 -7.38 6.31
C ALA A 119 -24.72 -8.26 7.57
N ASP A 120 -25.89 -8.34 8.20
CA ASP A 120 -26.16 -9.28 9.29
C ASP A 120 -26.17 -10.72 8.74
N SER A 121 -24.98 -11.33 8.73
CA SER A 121 -24.79 -12.69 8.26
C SER A 121 -25.57 -13.72 9.09
N VAL A 122 -25.85 -13.42 10.36
CA VAL A 122 -26.59 -14.33 11.25
C VAL A 122 -28.05 -14.33 10.85
N SER A 123 -28.67 -13.15 10.74
CA SER A 123 -30.05 -13.04 10.28
C SER A 123 -30.26 -13.60 8.87
N ALA A 124 -29.30 -13.40 7.96
CA ALA A 124 -29.35 -13.96 6.61
C ALA A 124 -29.29 -15.52 6.62
N GLU A 125 -28.49 -16.10 7.51
CA GLU A 125 -28.35 -17.55 7.65
C GLU A 125 -29.63 -18.18 8.23
N ASP A 126 -30.23 -17.53 9.23
CA ASP A 126 -31.49 -17.96 9.84
C ASP A 126 -32.66 -17.87 8.85
N TRP A 127 -32.76 -16.75 8.10
CA TRP A 127 -33.76 -16.60 7.05
C TRP A 127 -33.63 -17.67 5.95
N ARG A 128 -32.39 -18.02 5.56
CA ARG A 128 -32.13 -19.08 4.58
C ARG A 128 -32.55 -20.47 5.06
N LYS A 129 -32.57 -20.71 6.37
CA LYS A 129 -32.98 -22.01 6.94
C LYS A 129 -34.48 -22.06 7.17
N ASP A 130 -35.07 -20.98 7.69
CA ASP A 130 -36.43 -21.00 8.23
C ASP A 130 -37.46 -20.52 7.20
N VAL A 131 -37.13 -19.51 6.40
CA VAL A 131 -38.08 -18.83 5.52
C VAL A 131 -37.90 -19.27 4.06
N TRP A 132 -36.66 -19.42 3.60
CA TRP A 132 -36.39 -19.77 2.20
C TRP A 132 -37.04 -21.09 1.74
N PRO A 133 -36.97 -22.22 2.49
CA PRO A 133 -37.56 -23.49 2.03
C PRO A 133 -39.08 -23.46 1.92
N THR A 134 -39.76 -22.62 2.72
CA THR A 134 -41.22 -22.50 2.67
C THR A 134 -41.68 -21.70 1.44
N LEU A 135 -40.93 -20.66 1.06
CA LEU A 135 -41.23 -19.83 -0.12
C LEU A 135 -41.05 -20.56 -1.45
N ILE A 136 -40.05 -21.44 -1.56
CA ILE A 136 -39.72 -22.12 -2.82
C ILE A 136 -40.42 -23.47 -3.00
N LYS A 137 -41.15 -23.96 -1.99
CA LYS A 137 -41.71 -25.31 -1.95
C LYS A 137 -42.58 -25.65 -3.16
N ASP A 138 -43.35 -24.68 -3.64
CA ASP A 138 -44.33 -24.86 -4.73
C ASP A 138 -43.76 -24.48 -6.11
N TYR A 139 -42.51 -24.03 -6.16
CA TYR A 139 -41.83 -23.61 -7.39
C TYR A 139 -40.77 -24.64 -7.79
N LYS A 140 -40.73 -24.96 -9.08
CA LYS A 140 -39.66 -25.78 -9.63
C LYS A 140 -38.37 -24.94 -9.76
N PRO A 141 -37.19 -25.56 -9.77
CA PRO A 141 -35.92 -24.84 -9.89
C PRO A 141 -35.80 -23.95 -11.14
N ASP A 142 -36.46 -24.31 -12.24
CA ASP A 142 -36.53 -23.54 -13.50
C ASP A 142 -37.44 -22.30 -13.42
N GLN A 143 -38.20 -22.16 -12.33
CA GLN A 143 -39.08 -21.02 -12.06
C GLN A 143 -38.48 -20.05 -11.04
N ILE A 144 -37.29 -20.35 -10.50
CA ILE A 144 -36.60 -19.52 -9.50
C ILE A 144 -35.57 -18.65 -10.22
N PHE A 145 -35.86 -17.36 -10.33
CA PHE A 145 -34.97 -16.39 -10.97
C PHE A 145 -34.26 -15.55 -9.92
N LYS A 146 -32.94 -15.41 -10.05
CA LYS A 146 -32.20 -14.39 -9.30
C LYS A 146 -32.36 -13.06 -10.02
N THR A 147 -33.04 -12.13 -9.38
CA THR A 147 -33.06 -10.72 -9.79
C THR A 147 -32.15 -9.94 -8.87
N ASP A 148 -31.28 -9.11 -9.44
CA ASP A 148 -30.40 -8.23 -8.68
C ASP A 148 -30.46 -6.84 -9.33
N GLU A 149 -30.43 -5.80 -8.51
CA GLU A 149 -30.44 -4.43 -9.01
C GLU A 149 -29.01 -4.05 -9.40
N THR A 150 -28.81 -3.62 -10.64
CA THR A 150 -27.54 -3.02 -11.06
C THR A 150 -27.72 -1.51 -11.11
N GLY A 151 -27.22 -0.82 -10.10
CA GLY A 151 -27.19 0.64 -10.08
C GLY A 151 -26.22 1.19 -11.13
N LEU A 152 -26.70 2.09 -12.00
CA LEU A 152 -25.84 2.86 -12.89
C LEU A 152 -25.38 4.13 -12.14
N PHE A 153 -24.13 4.14 -11.70
CA PHE A 153 -23.60 5.29 -10.96
C PHE A 153 -23.01 6.34 -11.90
N PHE A 154 -23.65 7.51 -12.00
CA PHE A 154 -23.06 8.68 -12.66
C PHE A 154 -22.08 9.37 -11.71
N ARG A 155 -20.80 9.46 -12.10
CA ARG A 155 -19.70 10.05 -11.31
C ARG A 155 -19.39 9.33 -9.99
N ALA A 156 -19.60 8.02 -9.93
CA ALA A 156 -19.09 7.22 -8.81
C ALA A 156 -17.57 7.34 -8.69
N LEU A 157 -17.10 7.32 -7.45
CA LEU A 157 -15.68 7.23 -7.15
C LEU A 157 -15.14 5.85 -7.58
N PRO A 158 -13.85 5.75 -7.95
CA PRO A 158 -13.27 4.47 -8.32
C PRO A 158 -13.39 3.45 -7.17
N GLU A 159 -13.85 2.24 -7.48
CA GLU A 159 -13.90 1.14 -6.51
C GLU A 159 -12.52 0.74 -5.98
N HIS A 160 -11.46 1.08 -6.71
CA HIS A 160 -10.09 0.73 -6.38
C HIS A 160 -9.25 1.97 -6.17
N THR A 161 -8.41 1.94 -5.14
CA THR A 161 -7.53 3.05 -4.80
C THR A 161 -6.14 2.53 -4.44
N LEU A 162 -5.16 3.43 -4.54
CA LEU A 162 -3.84 3.21 -3.99
C LEU A 162 -3.86 3.47 -2.48
N LEU A 163 -3.26 2.55 -1.72
CA LEU A 163 -3.26 2.49 -0.26
C LEU A 163 -1.88 2.10 0.24
N PHE A 164 -1.56 2.38 1.51
CA PHE A 164 -0.44 1.70 2.14
C PHE A 164 -0.76 0.22 2.39
N LYS A 165 0.24 -0.66 2.30
CA LYS A 165 0.06 -2.12 2.44
C LYS A 165 -0.53 -2.54 3.79
N ASN A 166 -0.26 -1.78 4.84
CA ASN A 166 -0.75 -1.97 6.21
C ASN A 166 -2.07 -1.21 6.46
N GLU A 167 -2.60 -0.49 5.48
CA GLU A 167 -3.86 0.23 5.60
C GLU A 167 -5.02 -0.74 5.35
N SER A 168 -6.03 -0.62 6.20
CA SER A 168 -7.26 -1.37 6.11
C SER A 168 -8.17 -0.76 5.03
N THR A 169 -9.02 -1.59 4.42
CA THR A 169 -9.91 -1.19 3.32
C THR A 169 -11.36 -0.95 3.78
N TRP A 170 -11.62 -0.99 5.09
CA TRP A 170 -12.97 -1.13 5.70
C TRP A 170 -13.62 0.19 6.16
N TRP A 171 -13.08 1.35 5.81
CA TRP A 171 -13.53 2.67 6.32
C TRP A 171 -14.01 3.64 5.24
N MET A 172 -14.38 3.09 4.09
CA MET A 172 -14.95 3.81 2.96
C MET A 172 -16.35 3.31 2.69
#